data_AF-A0A7V1NTG4-F1
#
_entry.id   AF-A0A7V1NTG4-F1
#
_cell.length_a   1.000
_cell.length_b   1.000
_cell.length_c   1.000
_cell.angle_alpha   90.00
_cell.angle_beta   90.00
_cell.angle_gamma   90.00
#
_symmetry.space_group_name_H-M   'P 1'
#
loop_
_entity.id
_entity.type
_entity.pdbx_description
1 polymer ?
#
loop_
_entity_poly.entity_id
_entity_poly.type
_entity_poly.pdbx_seq_one_letter_code
_entity_poly.pdbx_strand_id
1 'polypeptide(L)'
;ARIVNRGDHPVFSTFEVTSTSGRTYRVQIRSLTEFWNSCTCPDYLTNTIGTCKHIEGVLANLRQQLGGRWAEIAAQAPPVTQIYIHHAEETTIRISLPLPGPATLRDLLSRYFDAEGVLQGPVLQTLPALLQEIERLPRRQRARLQVMEEVVAYLDQLQDIEAVRRQKEWFLEQVERGTRSLNILSMPLYPYQEEGVLHLAFGRRAMLADDMGLGKTVQAIAACALLHQLRDIQRVLIVCPASLKHQWAREIRRFTSFPVQVIEGNARQRRRLYREPAFFNVINYELVRRDVEELERLYPDVIILDEAQRIKNWRTKTADTVKRLRSRYAFVLTGTPLENRLDELYSVFQFLDPTVLGPLWRFNQRYFQVERRPSGTYKVLGYKNLDELRQRIRPYVLRRVRAEVLDDLPERVDSNFFVEMTDPQWRAYDEFRATVARMLSIARRRPLTPQEHQILLGALVKMRLICNALALHNPNLSPRERMRTAPKLRELQNILDEEVASNSHKAIVFSQWARMLDLTEPVLERLGLGAVKLTGAVPTRKRGALIQRFFEDPNCRVFLSTDAG
;
A
#
# COMPACT_ATOMS: atom_id res chain seq x y z
N ALA A 1 2.11 -6.64 31.15
CA ALA A 1 3.06 -7.17 30.15
C ALA A 1 4.04 -8.06 30.88
N ARG A 2 4.51 -9.16 30.28
CA ARG A 2 5.59 -9.96 30.88
C ARG A 2 6.91 -9.29 30.50
N ILE A 3 7.75 -8.99 31.48
CA ILE A 3 9.06 -8.36 31.29
C ILE A 3 10.12 -9.35 31.77
N VAL A 4 11.10 -9.65 30.91
CA VAL A 4 12.19 -10.59 31.21
C VAL A 4 13.52 -9.92 30.86
N ASN A 5 14.46 -9.84 31.81
CA ASN A 5 15.81 -9.38 31.53
C ASN A 5 16.59 -10.49 30.80
N ARG A 6 17.24 -10.17 29.69
CA ARG A 6 18.00 -11.09 28.84
C ARG A 6 19.50 -10.79 28.76
N GLY A 7 19.95 -9.67 29.32
CA GLY A 7 21.37 -9.33 29.35
C GLY A 7 21.99 -9.51 30.73
N ASP A 8 23.28 -9.22 30.81
CA ASP A 8 24.12 -9.57 31.96
C ASP A 8 24.00 -8.59 33.15
N HIS A 9 23.47 -7.40 32.90
CA HIS A 9 23.32 -6.37 33.93
C HIS A 9 21.88 -6.34 34.48
N PRO A 10 21.64 -6.13 35.78
CA PRO A 10 20.29 -6.11 36.35
C PRO A 10 19.43 -4.94 35.84
N VAL A 11 20.06 -3.83 35.42
CA VAL A 11 19.40 -2.56 35.06
C VAL A 11 19.70 -2.09 33.63
N PHE A 12 20.95 -1.69 33.34
CA PHE A 12 21.42 -1.32 32.00
C PHE A 12 21.57 -2.52 31.05
N SER A 13 20.44 -3.07 30.61
CA SER A 13 20.37 -4.34 29.89
C SER A 13 19.29 -4.38 28.81
N THR A 14 19.26 -5.48 28.06
CA THR A 14 18.20 -5.80 27.10
C THR A 14 17.06 -6.55 27.81
N PHE A 15 15.86 -6.00 27.74
CA PHE A 15 14.63 -6.60 28.27
C PHE A 15 13.72 -7.06 27.13
N GLU A 16 13.11 -8.23 27.28
CA GLU A 16 12.01 -8.68 26.45
C GLU A 16 10.67 -8.31 27.09
N VAL A 17 9.85 -7.56 26.36
CA VAL A 17 8.52 -7.13 26.79
C VAL A 17 7.47 -7.81 25.92
N THR A 18 6.72 -8.75 26.51
CA THR A 18 5.57 -9.39 25.85
C THR A 18 4.29 -8.63 26.17
N SER A 19 3.70 -8.03 25.14
CA SER A 19 2.42 -7.33 25.18
C SER A 19 1.25 -8.28 25.41
N THR A 20 0.09 -7.74 25.80
CA THR A 20 -1.18 -8.50 25.93
C THR A 20 -1.62 -9.15 24.62
N SER A 21 -1.16 -8.65 23.47
CA SER A 21 -1.41 -9.24 22.15
C SER A 21 -0.53 -10.44 21.82
N GLY A 22 0.30 -10.91 22.75
CA GLY A 22 1.25 -12.01 22.55
C GLY A 22 2.53 -11.63 21.80
N ARG A 23 2.66 -10.37 21.37
CA ARG A 23 3.85 -9.86 20.66
C ARG A 23 4.95 -9.50 21.65
N THR A 24 6.19 -9.87 21.32
CA THR A 24 7.39 -9.58 22.12
C THR A 24 8.24 -8.50 21.43
N TYR A 25 8.71 -7.53 22.21
CA TYR A 25 9.61 -6.46 21.76
C TYR A 25 10.86 -6.44 22.65
N ARG A 26 12.01 -6.20 22.05
CA ARG A 26 13.27 -5.92 22.77
C ARG A 26 13.33 -4.45 23.15
N VAL A 27 13.67 -4.17 24.41
CA VAL A 27 13.86 -2.84 25.01
C VAL A 27 15.27 -2.77 25.57
N GLN A 28 16.07 -1.82 25.12
CA GLN A 28 17.41 -1.58 25.63
C GLN A 28 17.41 -0.40 26.60
N ILE A 29 17.79 -0.65 27.85
CA ILE A 29 17.92 0.39 28.87
C ILE A 29 19.38 0.85 28.95
N ARG A 30 19.61 2.13 28.67
CA ARG A 30 20.89 2.84 28.72
C ARG A 30 20.91 3.94 29.78
N SER A 31 19.75 4.51 30.07
CA SER A 31 19.58 5.51 31.12
C SER A 31 18.25 5.34 31.83
N LEU A 32 18.23 5.65 33.11
CA LEU A 32 17.01 5.67 33.92
C LEU A 32 16.31 7.04 33.92
N THR A 33 17.02 8.09 33.49
CA THR A 33 16.55 9.48 33.54
C THR A 33 16.49 10.12 32.16
N GLU A 34 17.37 9.71 31.24
CA GLU A 34 17.50 10.28 29.91
C GLU A 34 16.78 9.45 28.84
N PHE A 35 16.39 10.10 27.74
CA PHE A 35 15.72 9.48 26.58
C PHE A 35 16.70 8.76 25.63
N TRP A 36 17.63 7.98 26.19
CA TRP A 36 18.65 7.23 25.44
C TRP A 36 18.30 5.76 25.23
N ASN A 37 17.18 5.32 25.80
CA ASN A 37 16.69 3.95 25.70
C ASN A 37 16.14 3.66 24.31
N SER A 38 16.24 2.42 23.83
CA SER A 38 15.67 2.04 22.53
C SER A 38 14.69 0.88 22.61
N CYS A 39 13.77 0.80 21.65
CA CYS A 39 12.79 -0.27 21.57
C CYS A 39 12.54 -0.68 20.12
N THR A 40 12.43 -1.98 19.89
CA THR A 40 12.11 -2.57 18.58
C THR A 40 10.63 -2.45 18.17
N CYS A 41 9.80 -1.75 18.94
CA CYS A 41 8.39 -1.58 18.58
C CYS A 41 8.22 -0.54 17.45
N PRO A 42 7.23 -0.72 16.54
CA PRO A 42 7.00 0.22 15.43
C PRO A 42 6.72 1.67 15.89
N ASP A 43 6.14 1.83 17.07
CA ASP A 43 5.85 3.13 17.66
C ASP A 43 7.15 3.89 17.98
N TYR A 44 8.11 3.26 18.66
CA TYR A 44 9.41 3.88 18.97
C TYR A 44 10.18 4.27 17.71
N LEU A 45 10.19 3.40 16.70
CA LEU A 45 10.89 3.64 15.44
C LEU A 45 10.33 4.83 14.64
N THR A 46 9.12 5.28 14.94
CA THR A 46 8.46 6.35 14.18
C THR A 46 8.14 7.59 15.00
N ASN A 47 8.12 7.51 16.34
CA ASN A 47 7.56 8.58 17.17
C ASN A 47 8.50 9.76 17.45
N THR A 48 9.81 9.61 17.21
CA THR A 48 10.84 10.64 17.38
C THR A 48 10.89 11.29 18.77
N ILE A 49 10.31 10.67 19.80
CA ILE A 49 10.27 11.23 21.18
C ILE A 49 11.29 10.59 22.13
N GLY A 50 12.01 9.56 21.69
CA GLY A 50 13.00 8.87 22.51
C GLY A 50 12.43 7.97 23.62
N THR A 51 11.11 7.71 23.62
CA THR A 51 10.48 6.71 24.49
C THR A 51 9.28 6.05 23.82
N CYS A 52 8.75 4.99 24.44
CA CYS A 52 7.49 4.36 24.08
C CYS A 52 6.88 3.67 25.29
N LYS A 53 5.62 3.23 25.20
CA LYS A 53 4.94 2.52 26.29
C LYS A 53 5.68 1.28 26.83
N HIS A 54 6.53 0.64 26.01
CA HIS A 54 7.31 -0.52 26.43
C HIS A 54 8.55 -0.10 27.23
N ILE A 55 9.22 0.99 26.84
CA ILE A 55 10.33 1.59 27.60
C ILE A 55 9.81 2.05 28.96
N GLU A 56 8.73 2.83 28.98
CA GLU A 56 8.10 3.30 30.22
C GLU A 56 7.65 2.14 31.10
N GLY A 57 7.13 1.06 30.50
CA GLY A 57 6.76 -0.14 31.23
C GLY A 57 7.95 -0.82 31.92
N VAL A 58 9.12 -0.88 31.27
CA VAL A 58 10.36 -1.42 31.87
C VAL A 58 10.89 -0.48 32.95
N LEU A 59 10.93 0.83 32.69
CA LEU A 59 11.38 1.82 33.68
C LEU A 59 10.50 1.81 34.93
N ALA A 60 9.18 1.71 34.78
CA ALA A 60 8.25 1.59 35.91
C ALA A 60 8.48 0.30 36.72
N ASN A 61 8.73 -0.83 36.04
CA ASN A 61 9.02 -2.09 36.70
C ASN A 61 10.36 -2.05 37.46
N LEU A 62 11.41 -1.49 36.85
CA LEU A 62 12.69 -1.26 37.51
C LEU A 62 12.56 -0.30 38.69
N ARG A 63 11.74 0.75 38.57
CA ARG A 63 11.49 1.71 39.65
C ARG A 63 10.85 1.05 40.87
N GLN A 64 9.92 0.12 40.65
CA GLN A 64 9.35 -0.70 41.72
C GLN A 64 10.37 -1.65 42.35
N GLN A 65 11.22 -2.30 41.54
CA GLN A 65 12.23 -3.25 42.04
C GLN A 65 13.37 -2.58 42.81
N LEU A 66 13.84 -1.43 42.34
CA LEU A 66 14.99 -0.71 42.91
C LEU A 66 14.60 0.13 44.12
N GLY A 67 13.36 0.61 44.19
CA GLY A 67 12.85 1.40 45.32
C GLY A 67 13.78 2.58 45.66
N GLY A 68 14.30 2.59 46.89
CA GLY A 68 15.21 3.64 47.38
C GLY A 68 16.57 3.70 46.68
N ARG A 69 17.00 2.63 45.99
CA ARG A 69 18.27 2.57 45.25
C ARG A 69 18.21 3.18 43.85
N TRP A 70 17.03 3.67 43.43
CA TRP A 70 16.84 4.25 42.11
C TRP A 70 17.81 5.41 41.83
N ALA A 71 17.91 6.37 42.75
CA ALA A 71 18.76 7.55 42.58
C ALA A 71 20.26 7.18 42.51
N GLU A 72 20.67 6.22 43.34
CA GLU A 72 22.04 5.70 43.36
C GLU A 72 22.42 5.05 42.02
N ILE A 73 21.56 4.18 41.50
CA ILE A 73 21.82 3.46 40.24
C ILE A 73 21.64 4.38 39.03
N ALA A 74 20.72 5.34 39.08
CA ALA A 74 20.54 6.31 38.00
C ALA A 74 21.77 7.22 37.83
N ALA A 75 22.55 7.45 38.89
CA ALA A 75 23.81 8.17 38.83
C ALA A 75 24.99 7.32 38.32
N GLN A 76 24.83 5.99 38.21
CA GLN A 76 25.86 5.11 37.68
C GLN A 76 25.85 5.10 36.15
N ALA A 77 27.04 5.04 35.56
CA ALA A 77 27.20 4.85 34.12
C ALA A 77 26.96 3.39 33.74
N PRO A 78 26.47 3.12 32.51
CA PRO A 78 26.45 1.76 31.97
C PRO A 78 27.86 1.13 32.04
N PRO A 79 27.99 -0.15 32.38
CA PRO A 79 29.29 -0.81 32.52
C PRO A 79 30.04 -0.95 31.18
N VAL A 80 29.32 -0.86 30.07
CA VAL A 80 29.81 -1.01 28.69
C VAL A 80 29.36 0.20 27.89
N THR A 81 30.27 0.79 27.13
CA THR A 81 29.93 1.89 26.22
C THR A 81 29.18 1.33 25.02
N GLN A 82 27.96 1.81 24.81
CA GLN A 82 27.12 1.37 23.70
C GLN A 82 27.17 2.40 22.57
N ILE A 83 27.40 1.93 21.35
CA ILE A 83 27.20 2.70 20.11
C ILE A 83 25.83 2.32 19.58
N TYR A 84 24.92 3.29 19.47
CA TYR A 84 23.50 3.05 19.17
C TYR A 84 22.91 4.10 18.22
N ILE A 85 21.73 3.79 17.67
CA ILE A 85 20.96 4.71 16.86
C ILE A 85 19.98 5.48 17.73
N HIS A 86 19.95 6.79 17.56
CA HIS A 86 18.96 7.67 18.15
C HIS A 86 18.03 8.22 17.05
N HIS A 87 16.74 7.90 17.15
CA HIS A 87 15.72 8.38 16.23
C HIS A 87 15.11 9.67 16.76
N ALA A 88 15.64 10.81 16.29
CA ALA A 88 15.05 12.14 16.49
C ALA A 88 14.48 12.65 15.16
N GLU A 89 14.38 13.97 14.96
CA GLU A 89 14.05 14.53 13.64
C GLU A 89 15.05 14.06 12.58
N GLU A 90 16.32 13.96 12.96
CA GLU A 90 17.36 13.30 12.19
C GLU A 90 17.83 12.04 12.94
N THR A 91 18.05 10.97 12.20
CA THR A 91 18.59 9.74 12.76
C THR A 91 20.10 9.90 12.95
N THR A 92 20.54 9.88 14.20
CA THR A 92 21.95 10.07 14.56
C THR A 92 22.53 8.82 15.21
N ILE A 93 23.83 8.60 15.05
CA ILE A 93 24.56 7.54 15.75
C ILE A 93 25.20 8.17 16.97
N ARG A 94 24.98 7.55 18.14
CA ARG A 94 25.43 8.09 19.42
C ARG A 94 26.19 7.07 20.25
N ILE A 95 26.99 7.56 21.19
CA ILE A 95 27.63 6.78 22.24
C ILE A 95 26.97 7.04 23.59
N SER A 96 26.89 6.01 24.44
CA SER A 96 26.46 6.18 25.82
C SER A 96 27.49 6.97 26.63
N LEU A 97 27.03 7.99 27.34
CA LEU A 97 27.83 8.83 28.22
C LEU A 97 27.52 8.55 29.70
N PRO A 98 28.45 8.84 30.64
CA PRO A 98 29.86 9.20 30.39
C PRO A 98 30.66 8.00 29.87
N LEU A 99 31.82 8.21 29.23
CA LEU A 99 32.66 7.13 28.69
C LEU A 99 33.41 6.36 29.79
N PRO A 100 33.01 5.13 30.19
CA PRO A 100 33.79 4.32 31.10
C PRO A 100 35.05 3.77 30.39
N GLY A 101 36.22 3.94 31.01
CA GLY A 101 37.41 3.16 30.63
C GLY A 101 38.72 3.93 30.47
N PRO A 102 39.76 3.25 29.96
CA PRO A 102 41.12 3.78 29.87
C PRO A 102 41.19 4.98 28.90
N ALA A 103 42.15 5.88 29.14
CA ALA A 103 42.33 7.10 28.34
C ALA A 103 42.44 6.82 26.83
N THR A 104 43.06 5.70 26.44
CA THR A 104 43.18 5.28 25.04
C THR A 104 41.84 5.06 24.34
N LEU A 105 40.84 4.55 25.05
CA LEU A 105 39.50 4.32 24.50
C LEU A 105 38.73 5.63 24.37
N ARG A 106 38.90 6.53 25.34
CA ARG A 106 38.33 7.88 25.31
C ARG A 106 38.91 8.68 24.15
N ASP A 107 40.22 8.61 23.95
CA ASP A 107 40.93 9.29 22.86
C ASP A 107 40.54 8.78 21.47
N LEU A 108 40.25 7.47 21.34
CA LEU A 108 39.70 6.92 20.10
C LEU A 108 38.30 7.44 19.83
N LEU A 109 37.40 7.36 20.82
CA LEU A 109 36.00 7.75 20.61
C LEU A 109 35.85 9.27 20.40
N SER A 110 36.67 10.10 21.04
CA SER A 110 36.64 11.56 20.85
C SER A 110 37.08 12.02 19.47
N ARG A 111 37.71 11.16 18.64
CA ARG A 111 38.00 11.46 17.22
C ARG A 111 36.77 11.35 16.34
N TYR A 112 35.80 10.53 16.75
CA TYR A 112 34.62 10.20 15.97
C TYR A 112 33.34 10.83 16.53
N PHE A 113 33.26 11.08 17.84
CA PHE A 113 32.09 11.62 18.52
C PHE A 113 32.38 12.97 19.17
N ASP A 114 31.40 13.87 19.17
CA ASP A 114 31.45 15.14 19.90
C ASP A 114 31.23 14.98 21.42
N ALA A 115 31.18 16.12 22.14
CA ALA A 115 30.98 16.16 23.58
C ALA A 115 29.59 15.63 24.00
N GLU A 116 28.60 15.76 23.13
CA GLU A 116 27.24 15.27 23.29
C GLU A 116 27.09 13.80 22.84
N GLY A 117 28.19 13.17 22.42
CA GLY A 117 28.27 11.78 22.03
C GLY A 117 27.64 11.49 20.67
N VAL A 118 27.56 12.44 19.75
CA VAL A 118 27.03 12.29 18.38
C VAL A 118 28.16 12.06 17.39
N LEU A 119 27.98 11.09 16.48
CA LEU A 119 28.96 10.75 15.44
C LEU A 119 29.14 11.93 14.49
N GLN A 120 30.40 12.34 14.31
CA GLN A 120 30.81 13.44 13.45
C GLN A 120 31.11 12.96 12.02
N GLY A 121 30.88 13.85 11.05
CA GLY A 121 31.20 13.62 9.63
C GLY A 121 30.25 12.68 8.87
N PRO A 122 30.57 12.37 7.59
CA PRO A 122 29.72 11.54 6.75
C PRO A 122 29.67 10.09 7.23
N VAL A 123 28.49 9.60 7.65
CA VAL A 123 28.28 8.26 8.23
C VAL A 123 28.87 7.14 7.37
N LEU A 124 28.71 7.22 6.04
CA LEU A 124 29.21 6.22 5.10
C LEU A 124 30.75 6.09 5.08
N GLN A 125 31.47 7.07 5.59
CA GLN A 125 32.93 7.06 5.69
C GLN A 125 33.40 6.85 7.13
N THR A 126 32.81 7.58 8.08
CA THR A 126 33.28 7.62 9.46
C THR A 126 32.93 6.36 10.24
N LEU A 127 31.74 5.80 10.04
CA LEU A 127 31.32 4.60 10.77
C LEU A 127 32.11 3.34 10.36
N PRO A 128 32.35 3.02 9.07
CA PRO A 128 33.23 1.91 8.69
C PRO A 128 34.65 2.04 9.26
N ALA A 129 35.22 3.26 9.24
CA ALA A 129 36.54 3.52 9.82
C ALA A 129 36.56 3.26 11.33
N LEU A 130 35.55 3.75 12.06
CA LEU A 130 35.37 3.49 13.48
C LEU A 130 35.26 1.98 13.77
N LEU A 131 34.43 1.24 13.02
CA LEU A 131 34.25 -0.20 13.20
C LEU A 131 35.56 -0.95 12.97
N GLN A 132 36.34 -0.58 11.95
CA GLN A 132 37.64 -1.18 11.68
C GLN A 132 38.66 -0.90 12.79
N GLU A 133 38.69 0.31 13.35
CA GLU A 133 39.55 0.61 14.50
C GLU A 133 39.13 -0.17 15.75
N ILE A 134 37.83 -0.29 16.02
CA ILE A 134 37.29 -1.10 17.13
C ILE A 134 37.71 -2.56 17.00
N GLU A 135 37.74 -3.11 15.79
CA GLU A 135 38.17 -4.48 15.54
C GLU A 135 39.65 -4.72 15.84
N ARG A 136 40.49 -3.70 15.64
CA ARG A 136 41.93 -3.73 15.92
C ARG A 136 42.26 -3.57 17.40
N LEU A 137 41.29 -3.18 18.24
CA LEU A 137 41.52 -3.01 19.67
C LEU A 137 41.82 -4.34 20.40
N PRO A 138 42.65 -4.31 21.45
CA PRO A 138 42.85 -5.48 22.31
C PRO A 138 41.52 -6.00 22.88
N ARG A 139 41.38 -7.33 23.01
CA ARG A 139 40.14 -7.99 23.49
C ARG A 139 39.55 -7.37 24.76
N ARG A 140 40.39 -6.97 25.73
CA ARG A 140 39.96 -6.33 26.98
C ARG A 140 39.31 -4.95 26.78
N GLN A 141 39.77 -4.18 25.79
CA GLN A 141 39.20 -2.88 25.45
C GLN A 141 37.95 -3.05 24.59
N ARG A 142 37.99 -3.96 23.61
CA ARG A 142 36.83 -4.31 22.78
C ARG A 142 35.64 -4.80 23.61
N ALA A 143 35.87 -5.58 24.68
CA ALA A 143 34.82 -6.02 25.60
C ALA A 143 34.10 -4.88 26.35
N ARG A 144 34.66 -3.66 26.35
CA ARG A 144 34.02 -2.46 26.93
C ARG A 144 33.22 -1.64 25.91
N LEU A 145 33.22 -2.05 24.64
CA LEU A 145 32.44 -1.45 23.57
C LEU A 145 31.39 -2.44 23.08
N GLN A 146 30.17 -1.95 22.89
CA GLN A 146 29.09 -2.72 22.30
C GLN A 146 28.46 -1.91 21.17
N VAL A 147 28.72 -2.34 19.93
CA VAL A 147 28.02 -1.82 18.76
C VAL A 147 26.67 -2.52 18.68
N MET A 148 25.59 -1.75 18.67
CA MET A 148 24.24 -2.32 18.59
C MET A 148 23.94 -2.83 17.18
N GLU A 149 23.19 -3.94 17.08
CA GLU A 149 22.78 -4.55 15.80
C GLU A 149 22.15 -3.52 14.83
N GLU A 150 21.38 -2.59 15.39
CA GLU A 150 20.68 -1.53 14.64
C GLU A 150 21.67 -0.61 13.90
N VAL A 151 22.85 -0.32 14.47
CA VAL A 151 23.88 0.54 13.87
C VAL A 151 24.45 -0.07 12.60
N VAL A 152 24.73 -1.37 12.65
CA VAL A 152 25.23 -2.12 11.49
C VAL A 152 24.14 -2.19 10.42
N ALA A 153 22.91 -2.53 10.80
CA ALA A 153 21.78 -2.58 9.87
C ALA A 153 21.52 -1.24 9.16
N TYR A 154 21.70 -0.11 9.86
CA TYR A 154 21.57 1.22 9.27
C TYR A 154 22.72 1.55 8.31
N LEU A 155 23.96 1.17 8.66
CA LEU A 155 25.09 1.30 7.75
C LEU A 155 24.87 0.52 6.46
N ASP A 156 24.46 -0.75 6.58
CA ASP A 156 24.16 -1.62 5.44
C ASP A 156 23.06 -1.01 4.57
N GLN A 157 22.02 -0.44 5.19
CA GLN A 157 20.95 0.26 4.48
C GLN A 157 21.48 1.45 3.68
N LEU A 158 22.29 2.32 4.29
CA LEU A 158 22.86 3.49 3.63
C LEU A 158 23.81 3.09 2.49
N GLN A 159 24.67 2.09 2.71
CA GLN A 159 25.58 1.58 1.70
C GLN A 159 24.82 0.98 0.52
N ASP A 160 23.74 0.26 0.77
CA ASP A 160 22.91 -0.31 -0.30
C ASP A 160 22.14 0.79 -1.07
N ILE A 161 21.74 1.88 -0.43
CA ILE A 161 21.15 3.05 -1.11
C ILE A 161 22.18 3.69 -2.06
N GLU A 162 23.39 3.94 -1.57
CA GLU A 162 24.46 4.54 -2.38
C GLU A 162 24.90 3.61 -3.53
N ALA A 163 24.96 2.29 -3.27
CA ALA A 163 25.26 1.30 -4.29
C ALA A 163 24.20 1.29 -5.41
N VAL A 164 22.91 1.39 -5.06
CA VAL A 164 21.81 1.51 -6.05
C VAL A 164 21.94 2.79 -6.88
N ARG A 165 22.30 3.92 -6.24
CA ARG A 165 22.50 5.20 -6.91
C ARG A 165 23.61 5.11 -7.97
N ARG A 166 24.77 4.59 -7.59
CA ARG A 166 25.91 4.38 -8.51
C ARG A 166 25.58 3.39 -9.62
N GLN A 167 24.86 2.32 -9.29
CA GLN A 167 24.44 1.34 -10.28
C GLN A 167 23.47 1.94 -11.30
N LYS A 168 22.59 2.86 -10.89
CA LYS A 168 21.71 3.60 -11.79
C LYS A 168 22.51 4.46 -12.76
N GLU A 169 23.43 5.27 -12.24
CA GLU A 169 24.31 6.14 -13.03
C GLU A 169 25.09 5.32 -14.06
N TRP A 170 25.78 4.26 -13.61
CA TRP A 170 26.49 3.34 -14.48
C TRP A 170 25.58 2.69 -15.54
N PHE A 171 24.39 2.25 -15.16
CA PHE A 171 23.46 1.60 -16.08
C PHE A 171 23.00 2.57 -17.19
N LEU A 172 22.66 3.81 -16.83
CA LEU A 172 22.26 4.84 -17.79
C LEU A 172 23.39 5.17 -18.77
N GLU A 173 24.63 5.28 -18.29
CA GLU A 173 25.79 5.47 -19.18
C GLU A 173 25.97 4.31 -20.17
N GLN A 174 25.70 3.06 -19.77
CA GLN A 174 25.77 1.92 -20.69
C GLN A 174 24.63 1.95 -21.73
N VAL A 175 23.45 2.42 -21.34
CA VAL A 175 22.33 2.59 -22.28
C VAL A 175 22.65 3.69 -23.30
N GLU A 176 23.20 4.82 -22.86
CA GLU A 176 23.63 5.91 -23.75
C GLU A 176 24.72 5.48 -24.74
N ARG A 177 25.64 4.60 -24.31
CA ARG A 177 26.69 4.03 -25.17
C ARG A 177 26.19 2.91 -26.08
N GLY A 178 24.93 2.50 -25.97
CA GLY A 178 24.34 1.40 -26.74
C GLY A 178 24.85 0.00 -26.36
N THR A 179 25.62 -0.13 -25.27
CA THR A 179 26.14 -1.43 -24.79
C THR A 179 25.10 -2.22 -23.99
N ARG A 180 24.04 -1.55 -23.51
CA ARG A 180 22.87 -2.18 -22.89
C ARG A 180 21.57 -1.62 -23.44
N SER A 181 20.52 -2.41 -23.37
CA SER A 181 19.17 -2.03 -23.79
C SER A 181 18.17 -2.24 -22.66
N LEU A 182 17.14 -1.41 -22.64
CA LEU A 182 15.96 -1.55 -21.78
C LEU A 182 14.93 -2.53 -22.34
N ASN A 183 15.22 -3.18 -23.48
CA ASN A 183 14.44 -4.28 -24.06
C ASN A 183 14.61 -5.58 -23.27
N ILE A 184 14.13 -5.56 -22.02
CA ILE A 184 14.25 -6.68 -21.07
C ILE A 184 13.09 -7.66 -21.23
N LEU A 185 12.00 -7.19 -21.85
CA LEU A 185 10.79 -7.98 -22.11
C LEU A 185 10.76 -8.50 -23.55
N SER A 186 9.83 -9.42 -23.80
CA SER A 186 9.56 -9.97 -25.14
C SER A 186 8.97 -8.95 -26.12
N MET A 187 8.57 -7.76 -25.63
CA MET A 187 8.04 -6.64 -26.42
C MET A 187 8.73 -5.35 -25.96
N PRO A 188 8.96 -4.40 -26.88
CA PRO A 188 9.56 -3.11 -26.52
C PRO A 188 8.63 -2.31 -25.61
N LEU A 189 9.24 -1.54 -24.70
CA LEU A 189 8.54 -0.61 -23.82
C LEU A 189 8.43 0.76 -24.50
N TYR A 190 7.38 1.50 -24.18
CA TYR A 190 7.33 2.93 -24.55
C TYR A 190 8.32 3.74 -23.70
N PRO A 191 8.82 4.90 -24.18
CA PRO A 191 9.81 5.71 -23.43
C PRO A 191 9.37 6.06 -22.00
N TYR A 192 8.09 6.41 -21.82
CA TYR A 192 7.56 6.65 -20.47
C TYR A 192 7.53 5.38 -19.60
N GLN A 193 7.30 4.21 -20.19
CA GLN A 193 7.32 2.96 -19.43
C GLN A 193 8.73 2.65 -18.94
N GLU A 194 9.75 2.96 -19.74
CA GLU A 194 11.15 2.84 -19.34
C GLU A 194 11.48 3.70 -18.11
N GLU A 195 11.06 4.97 -18.09
CA GLU A 195 11.23 5.82 -16.91
C GLU A 195 10.58 5.21 -15.64
N GLY A 196 9.40 4.61 -15.78
CA GLY A 196 8.72 3.98 -14.65
C GLY A 196 9.40 2.68 -14.21
N VAL A 197 9.98 1.91 -15.14
CA VAL A 197 10.84 0.76 -14.84
C VAL A 197 12.06 1.20 -14.04
N LEU A 198 12.74 2.25 -14.48
CA LEU A 198 13.91 2.81 -13.79
C LEU A 198 13.55 3.35 -12.41
N HIS A 199 12.41 4.03 -12.28
CA HIS A 199 11.90 4.53 -10.99
C HIS A 199 11.65 3.38 -10.00
N LEU A 200 11.02 2.29 -10.45
CA LEU A 200 10.77 1.12 -9.61
C LEU A 200 12.06 0.39 -9.23
N ALA A 201 12.89 0.04 -10.22
CA ALA A 201 14.09 -0.77 -9.99
C ALA A 201 15.12 -0.03 -9.11
N PHE A 202 15.37 1.25 -9.37
CA PHE A 202 16.37 2.03 -8.63
C PHE A 202 15.78 2.82 -7.45
N GLY A 203 14.47 2.98 -7.36
CA GLY A 203 13.81 3.60 -6.20
C GLY A 203 13.73 2.68 -4.97
N ARG A 204 14.03 1.38 -5.12
CA ARG A 204 13.91 0.31 -4.12
C ARG A 204 12.50 0.11 -3.57
N ARG A 205 12.00 1.11 -2.85
CA ARG A 205 10.66 1.20 -2.29
C ARG A 205 9.97 2.37 -2.97
N ALA A 206 9.19 2.09 -4.00
CA ALA A 206 8.67 3.09 -4.92
C ALA A 206 7.18 2.91 -5.18
N MET A 207 6.53 4.01 -5.52
CA MET A 207 5.12 4.11 -5.88
C MET A 207 5.00 4.57 -7.33
N LEU A 208 4.32 3.76 -8.14
CA LEU A 208 3.91 4.11 -9.49
C LEU A 208 2.42 4.44 -9.47
N ALA A 209 2.16 5.74 -9.58
CA ALA A 209 0.84 6.35 -9.47
C ALA A 209 0.32 6.86 -10.83
N ASP A 210 0.79 6.27 -11.92
CA ASP A 210 0.35 6.53 -13.29
C ASP A 210 -1.15 6.25 -13.47
N ASP A 211 -1.81 7.00 -14.35
CA ASP A 211 -3.21 6.78 -14.71
C ASP A 211 -3.50 5.32 -15.15
N MET A 212 -4.76 4.90 -14.99
CA MET A 212 -5.21 3.60 -15.45
C MET A 212 -4.93 3.42 -16.94
N GLY A 213 -4.47 2.25 -17.38
CA GLY A 213 -4.18 1.96 -18.79
C GLY A 213 -2.77 2.33 -19.28
N LEU A 214 -1.96 3.05 -18.49
CA LEU A 214 -0.57 3.35 -18.86
C LEU A 214 0.40 2.15 -18.71
N GLY A 215 -0.11 0.94 -18.45
CA GLY A 215 0.72 -0.27 -18.40
C GLY A 215 1.53 -0.45 -17.10
N LYS A 216 1.03 0.00 -15.94
CA LYS A 216 1.71 -0.19 -14.64
C LYS A 216 2.16 -1.64 -14.39
N THR A 217 1.36 -2.61 -14.79
CA THR A 217 1.66 -4.05 -14.69
C THR A 217 2.91 -4.39 -15.50
N VAL A 218 3.01 -3.95 -16.76
CA VAL A 218 4.18 -4.22 -17.61
C VAL A 218 5.44 -3.57 -17.06
N GLN A 219 5.32 -2.33 -16.56
CA GLN A 219 6.44 -1.60 -15.96
C GLN A 219 6.96 -2.32 -14.70
N ALA A 220 6.07 -2.83 -13.86
CA ALA A 220 6.47 -3.57 -12.66
C ALA A 220 7.13 -4.92 -12.99
N ILE A 221 6.62 -5.63 -14.00
CA ILE A 221 7.22 -6.89 -14.48
C ILE A 221 8.62 -6.64 -15.05
N ALA A 222 8.77 -5.61 -15.90
CA ALA A 222 10.06 -5.20 -16.44
C ALA A 222 11.06 -4.78 -15.35
N ALA A 223 10.61 -4.04 -14.33
CA ALA A 223 11.46 -3.68 -13.20
C ALA A 223 11.98 -4.91 -12.44
N CYS A 224 11.14 -5.92 -12.23
CA CYS A 224 11.59 -7.18 -11.63
C CYS A 224 12.58 -7.93 -12.53
N ALA A 225 12.34 -7.97 -13.83
CA ALA A 225 13.27 -8.60 -14.78
C ALA A 225 14.63 -7.87 -14.81
N LEU A 226 14.62 -6.53 -14.76
CA LEU A 226 15.83 -5.71 -14.64
C LEU A 226 16.58 -6.00 -13.34
N LEU A 227 15.87 -6.05 -12.21
CA LEU A 227 16.46 -6.37 -10.92
C LEU A 227 17.03 -7.78 -10.86
N HIS A 228 16.46 -8.74 -11.59
CA HIS A 228 17.03 -10.09 -11.68
C HIS A 228 18.40 -10.04 -12.33
N GLN A 229 18.53 -9.32 -13.46
CA GLN A 229 19.82 -9.17 -14.15
C GLN A 229 20.85 -8.36 -13.35
N LEU A 230 20.40 -7.32 -12.63
CA LEU A 230 21.30 -6.38 -11.94
C LEU A 230 21.66 -6.79 -10.52
N ARG A 231 20.76 -7.49 -9.82
CA ARG A 231 20.82 -7.70 -8.37
C ARG A 231 20.48 -9.13 -7.94
N ASP A 232 20.33 -10.03 -8.91
CA ASP A 232 20.06 -11.45 -8.68
C ASP A 232 18.87 -11.69 -7.73
N ILE A 233 17.80 -10.90 -7.89
CA ILE A 233 16.55 -11.19 -7.17
C ILE A 233 16.00 -12.53 -7.68
N GLN A 234 15.36 -13.28 -6.78
CA GLN A 234 14.89 -14.64 -7.07
C GLN A 234 13.40 -14.82 -6.78
N ARG A 235 12.84 -14.02 -5.86
CA ARG A 235 11.47 -14.19 -5.37
C ARG A 235 10.71 -12.87 -5.35
N VAL A 236 9.64 -12.80 -6.14
CA VAL A 236 8.70 -11.68 -6.22
C VAL A 236 7.33 -12.13 -5.70
N LEU A 237 6.80 -11.37 -4.74
CA LEU A 237 5.44 -11.55 -4.22
C LEU A 237 4.54 -10.42 -4.73
N ILE A 238 3.51 -10.78 -5.50
CA ILE A 238 2.50 -9.84 -6.00
C ILE A 238 1.23 -10.01 -5.16
N VAL A 239 0.82 -8.94 -4.48
CA VAL A 239 -0.42 -8.86 -3.73
C VAL A 239 -1.39 -7.98 -4.50
N CYS A 240 -2.48 -8.55 -5.01
CA CYS A 240 -3.46 -7.87 -5.85
C CYS A 240 -4.90 -8.22 -5.44
N PRO A 241 -5.94 -7.52 -5.95
CA PRO A 241 -7.32 -7.98 -5.82
C PRO A 241 -7.52 -9.41 -6.38
N ALA A 242 -8.42 -10.18 -5.76
CA ALA A 242 -8.66 -11.57 -6.18
C ALA A 242 -9.06 -11.73 -7.66
N SER A 243 -9.70 -10.71 -8.24
CA SER A 243 -10.07 -10.65 -9.66
C SER A 243 -8.87 -10.53 -10.60
N LEU A 244 -7.75 -9.95 -10.16
CA LEU A 244 -6.60 -9.64 -11.01
C LEU A 244 -5.52 -10.73 -11.00
N LYS A 245 -5.58 -11.73 -10.11
CA LYS A 245 -4.53 -12.76 -9.98
C LYS A 245 -4.21 -13.47 -11.30
N HIS A 246 -5.24 -13.89 -12.03
CA HIS A 246 -5.05 -14.60 -13.30
C HIS A 246 -4.63 -13.67 -14.42
N GLN A 247 -5.04 -12.40 -14.39
CA GLN A 247 -4.56 -11.39 -15.33
C GLN A 247 -3.05 -11.16 -15.16
N TRP A 248 -2.58 -10.97 -13.92
CA TRP A 248 -1.14 -10.87 -13.62
C TRP A 248 -0.38 -12.08 -14.15
N ALA A 249 -0.85 -13.30 -13.87
CA ALA A 249 -0.19 -14.51 -14.37
C ALA A 249 -0.16 -14.60 -15.90
N ARG A 250 -1.20 -14.12 -16.58
CA ARG A 250 -1.25 -14.06 -18.05
C ARG A 250 -0.26 -13.03 -18.60
N GLU A 251 -0.21 -11.83 -18.01
CA GLU A 251 0.72 -10.79 -18.45
C GLU A 251 2.17 -11.19 -18.21
N ILE A 252 2.49 -11.78 -17.06
CA ILE A 252 3.85 -12.28 -16.79
C ILE A 252 4.29 -13.30 -17.84
N ARG A 253 3.43 -14.27 -18.18
CA ARG A 253 3.72 -15.27 -19.24
C ARG A 253 3.82 -14.66 -20.63
N ARG A 254 3.11 -13.56 -20.88
CA ARG A 254 3.14 -12.86 -22.17
C ARG A 254 4.43 -12.07 -22.35
N PHE A 255 4.92 -11.43 -21.29
CA PHE A 255 6.04 -10.49 -21.37
C PHE A 255 7.40 -11.10 -20.98
N THR A 256 7.40 -12.18 -20.20
CA THR A 256 8.61 -12.82 -19.66
C THR A 256 8.55 -14.35 -19.72
N SER A 257 9.71 -14.99 -19.69
CA SER A 257 9.86 -16.44 -19.54
C SER A 257 9.91 -16.92 -18.08
N PHE A 258 9.79 -16.00 -17.11
CA PHE A 258 9.92 -16.35 -15.69
C PHE A 258 8.74 -17.22 -15.20
N PRO A 259 9.01 -18.20 -14.33
CA PRO A 259 7.96 -19.03 -13.76
C PRO A 259 7.03 -18.19 -12.87
N VAL A 260 5.71 -18.34 -13.09
CA VAL A 260 4.67 -17.67 -12.33
C VAL A 260 3.67 -18.65 -11.74
N GLN A 261 3.34 -18.42 -10.47
CA GLN A 261 2.44 -19.25 -9.69
C GLN A 261 1.32 -18.40 -9.09
N VAL A 262 0.08 -18.84 -9.29
CA VAL A 262 -1.10 -18.25 -8.65
C VAL A 262 -1.38 -19.02 -7.37
N ILE A 263 -1.31 -18.35 -6.23
CA ILE A 263 -1.56 -18.96 -4.93
C ILE A 263 -3.07 -19.05 -4.70
N GLU A 264 -3.58 -20.28 -4.66
CA GLU A 264 -4.99 -20.58 -4.44
C GLU A 264 -5.22 -21.97 -3.86
N GLY A 265 -6.48 -22.26 -3.51
CA GLY A 265 -6.88 -23.52 -2.90
C GLY A 265 -6.89 -23.47 -1.38
N ASN A 266 -7.03 -24.65 -0.77
CA ASN A 266 -7.05 -24.83 0.68
C ASN A 266 -5.65 -24.63 1.31
N ALA A 267 -5.56 -24.60 2.64
CA ALA A 267 -4.30 -24.32 3.33
C ALA A 267 -3.17 -25.29 2.95
N ARG A 268 -3.47 -26.58 2.77
CA ARG A 268 -2.48 -27.60 2.38
C ARG A 268 -1.98 -27.38 0.95
N GLN A 269 -2.88 -27.06 0.02
CA GLN A 269 -2.53 -26.74 -1.36
C GLN A 269 -1.64 -25.49 -1.41
N ARG A 270 -2.02 -24.40 -0.73
CA ARG A 270 -1.23 -23.17 -0.70
C ARG A 270 0.17 -23.36 -0.11
N ARG A 271 0.28 -24.10 0.99
CA ARG A 271 1.58 -24.47 1.58
C ARG A 271 2.50 -25.21 0.62
N ARG A 272 1.95 -26.09 -0.22
CA ARG A 272 2.72 -26.75 -1.26
C ARG A 272 3.18 -25.73 -2.31
N LEU A 273 2.29 -24.85 -2.76
CA LEU A 273 2.62 -23.84 -3.76
C LEU A 273 3.77 -22.93 -3.30
N TYR A 274 3.74 -22.42 -2.05
CA TYR A 274 4.83 -21.58 -1.53
C TYR A 274 6.20 -22.29 -1.43
N ARG A 275 6.22 -23.62 -1.39
CA ARG A 275 7.47 -24.41 -1.33
C ARG A 275 8.03 -24.72 -2.71
N GLU A 276 7.20 -24.67 -3.74
CA GLU A 276 7.65 -24.87 -5.11
C GLU A 276 8.40 -23.59 -5.56
N PRO A 277 9.58 -23.74 -6.21
CA PRO A 277 10.34 -22.58 -6.64
C PRO A 277 9.61 -21.88 -7.80
N ALA A 278 9.21 -20.63 -7.57
CA ALA A 278 8.65 -19.75 -8.57
C ALA A 278 9.21 -18.34 -8.39
N PHE A 279 9.53 -17.68 -9.50
CA PHE A 279 10.04 -16.31 -9.50
C PHE A 279 8.91 -15.33 -9.12
N PHE A 280 7.73 -15.48 -9.73
CA PHE A 280 6.54 -14.69 -9.39
C PHE A 280 5.50 -15.51 -8.61
N ASN A 281 5.11 -15.02 -7.44
CA ASN A 281 4.05 -15.57 -6.60
C ASN A 281 2.89 -14.58 -6.51
N VAL A 282 1.71 -14.93 -7.05
CA VAL A 282 0.56 -14.04 -7.11
C VAL A 282 -0.50 -14.43 -6.08
N ILE A 283 -0.79 -13.54 -5.13
CA ILE A 283 -1.71 -13.73 -4.02
C ILE A 283 -2.71 -12.57 -3.92
N ASN A 284 -3.83 -12.79 -3.23
CA ASN A 284 -4.76 -11.73 -2.87
C ASN A 284 -4.61 -11.25 -1.42
N TYR A 285 -4.99 -9.99 -1.18
CA TYR A 285 -4.89 -9.31 0.12
C TYR A 285 -5.45 -10.14 1.30
N GLU A 286 -6.57 -10.84 1.12
CA GLU A 286 -7.21 -11.60 2.19
C GLU A 286 -6.39 -12.82 2.64
N LEU A 287 -5.60 -13.41 1.74
CA LEU A 287 -4.75 -14.57 2.06
C LEU A 287 -3.45 -14.17 2.78
N VAL A 288 -2.95 -12.94 2.58
CA VAL A 288 -1.74 -12.45 3.28
C VAL A 288 -1.84 -12.61 4.80
N ARG A 289 -3.03 -12.33 5.36
CA ARG A 289 -3.26 -12.49 6.80
C ARG A 289 -3.26 -13.97 7.23
N ARG A 290 -3.76 -14.86 6.39
CA ARG A 290 -3.93 -16.29 6.71
C ARG A 290 -2.64 -17.07 6.57
N ASP A 291 -1.77 -16.61 5.67
CA ASP A 291 -0.57 -17.33 5.26
C ASP A 291 0.72 -16.61 5.69
N VAL A 292 0.65 -15.71 6.69
CA VAL A 292 1.79 -14.87 7.12
C VAL A 292 3.05 -15.68 7.43
N GLU A 293 2.92 -16.83 8.10
CA GLU A 293 4.05 -17.70 8.42
C GLU A 293 4.73 -18.27 7.16
N GLU A 294 3.96 -18.58 6.12
CA GLU A 294 4.53 -19.09 4.87
C GLU A 294 5.16 -17.95 4.05
N LEU A 295 4.60 -16.73 4.12
CA LEU A 295 5.18 -15.55 3.48
C LEU A 295 6.49 -15.11 4.15
N GLU A 296 6.60 -15.23 5.46
CA GLU A 296 7.86 -15.00 6.19
C GLU A 296 8.94 -16.01 5.80
N ARG A 297 8.57 -17.27 5.57
CA ARG A 297 9.50 -18.31 5.06
C ARG A 297 9.87 -18.11 3.59
N LEU A 298 8.94 -17.62 2.77
CA LEU A 298 9.19 -17.31 1.36
C LEU A 298 10.28 -16.23 1.23
N TYR A 299 10.31 -15.27 2.17
CA TYR A 299 11.27 -14.17 2.23
C TYR A 299 11.47 -13.49 0.86
N PRO A 300 10.42 -12.84 0.32
CA PRO A 300 10.48 -12.26 -1.03
C PRO A 300 11.46 -11.09 -1.10
N ASP A 301 12.23 -11.03 -2.19
CA ASP A 301 13.14 -9.91 -2.48
C ASP A 301 12.35 -8.65 -2.84
N VAL A 302 11.25 -8.83 -3.58
CA VAL A 302 10.35 -7.77 -4.05
C VAL A 302 8.92 -8.08 -3.63
N ILE A 303 8.24 -7.08 -3.07
CA ILE A 303 6.79 -7.13 -2.84
C ILE A 303 6.12 -6.07 -3.71
N ILE A 304 5.14 -6.49 -4.50
CA ILE A 304 4.34 -5.60 -5.35
C ILE A 304 2.93 -5.54 -4.76
N LEU A 305 2.45 -4.36 -4.43
CA LEU A 305 1.07 -4.11 -4.04
C LEU A 305 0.35 -3.46 -5.22
N ASP A 306 -0.59 -4.19 -5.82
CA ASP A 306 -1.43 -3.68 -6.89
C ASP A 306 -2.79 -3.25 -6.35
N GLU A 307 -3.31 -2.13 -6.85
CA GLU A 307 -4.51 -1.48 -6.34
C GLU A 307 -4.43 -1.26 -4.81
N ALA A 308 -3.33 -0.60 -4.40
CA ALA A 308 -3.00 -0.35 -3.00
C ALA A 308 -4.03 0.49 -2.22
N GLN A 309 -5.09 0.98 -2.86
CA GLN A 309 -6.28 1.47 -2.17
C GLN A 309 -6.88 0.45 -1.19
N ARG A 310 -6.63 -0.85 -1.39
CA ARG A 310 -7.05 -1.91 -0.47
C ARG A 310 -6.45 -1.79 0.94
N ILE A 311 -5.32 -1.11 1.11
CA ILE A 311 -4.67 -0.89 2.41
C ILE A 311 -4.90 0.51 2.98
N LYS A 312 -5.84 1.30 2.44
CA LYS A 312 -6.17 2.66 2.90
C LYS A 312 -6.55 2.73 4.38
N ASN A 313 -7.36 1.78 4.83
CA ASN A 313 -7.78 1.76 6.22
C ASN A 313 -6.74 1.03 7.09
N TRP A 314 -5.84 1.81 7.68
CA TRP A 314 -4.79 1.35 8.58
C TRP A 314 -5.29 0.56 9.80
N ARG A 315 -6.57 0.69 10.18
CA ARG A 315 -7.16 -0.04 11.32
C ARG A 315 -7.52 -1.48 10.98
N THR A 316 -7.53 -1.84 9.70
CA THR A 316 -7.89 -3.20 9.30
C THR A 316 -6.73 -4.16 9.62
N LYS A 317 -7.06 -5.36 10.14
CA LYS A 317 -6.06 -6.41 10.40
C LYS A 317 -5.29 -6.80 9.12
N THR A 318 -5.93 -6.70 7.96
CA THR A 318 -5.30 -6.97 6.67
C THR A 318 -4.22 -5.94 6.34
N ALA A 319 -4.54 -4.64 6.41
CA ALA A 319 -3.54 -3.58 6.17
C ALA A 319 -2.38 -3.66 7.17
N ASP A 320 -2.67 -3.90 8.45
CA ASP A 320 -1.67 -4.10 9.50
C ASP A 320 -0.73 -5.30 9.21
N THR A 321 -1.25 -6.41 8.68
CA THR A 321 -0.39 -7.56 8.30
C THR A 321 0.41 -7.30 7.03
N VAL A 322 -0.19 -6.69 5.99
CA VAL A 322 0.53 -6.35 4.75
C VAL A 322 1.70 -5.41 5.04
N LYS A 323 1.50 -4.41 5.90
CA LYS A 323 2.54 -3.45 6.31
C LYS A 323 3.71 -4.07 7.07
N ARG A 324 3.53 -5.26 7.64
CA ARG A 324 4.60 -5.99 8.34
C ARG A 324 5.48 -6.81 7.41
N LEU A 325 5.02 -7.11 6.20
CA LEU A 325 5.83 -7.85 5.26
C LEU A 325 7.10 -7.05 4.97
N ARG A 326 8.24 -7.74 5.06
CA ARG A 326 9.55 -7.15 4.81
C ARG A 326 10.12 -7.73 3.52
N SER A 327 10.78 -6.85 2.77
CA SER A 327 11.45 -7.14 1.50
C SER A 327 12.46 -6.05 1.24
N ARG A 328 13.47 -6.33 0.40
CA ARG A 328 14.46 -5.32 0.00
C ARG A 328 13.85 -4.27 -0.92
N TYR A 329 12.93 -4.70 -1.78
CA TYR A 329 12.20 -3.87 -2.73
C TYR A 329 10.70 -3.92 -2.46
N ALA A 330 10.01 -2.79 -2.63
CA ALA A 330 8.58 -2.69 -2.46
C ALA A 330 7.97 -1.77 -3.51
N PHE A 331 7.10 -2.29 -4.36
CA PHE A 331 6.44 -1.51 -5.40
C PHE A 331 4.98 -1.33 -5.05
N VAL A 332 4.50 -0.10 -5.11
CA VAL A 332 3.09 0.22 -4.91
C VAL A 332 2.52 0.74 -6.22
N LEU A 333 1.55 0.03 -6.80
CA LEU A 333 0.91 0.39 -8.05
C LEU A 333 -0.52 0.86 -7.75
N THR A 334 -0.87 2.04 -8.25
CA THR A 334 -2.25 2.55 -8.12
C THR A 334 -2.55 3.55 -9.23
N GLY A 335 -3.78 3.54 -9.76
CA GLY A 335 -4.25 4.57 -10.69
C GLY A 335 -4.75 5.84 -9.98
N THR A 336 -4.98 5.76 -8.67
CA THR A 336 -5.66 6.79 -7.88
C THR A 336 -4.96 6.93 -6.51
N PRO A 337 -3.72 7.46 -6.46
CA PRO A 337 -2.94 7.54 -5.22
C PRO A 337 -3.65 8.33 -4.11
N LEU A 338 -4.55 9.24 -4.47
CA LEU A 338 -5.41 10.00 -3.57
C LEU A 338 -6.82 9.95 -4.15
N GLU A 339 -7.70 9.10 -3.61
CA GLU A 339 -9.12 9.16 -4.03
C GLU A 339 -9.83 10.29 -3.29
N ASN A 340 -9.58 10.47 -1.97
CA ASN A 340 -10.34 11.45 -1.18
C ASN A 340 -9.65 12.05 0.07
N ARG A 341 -8.62 11.41 0.68
CA ARG A 341 -8.09 11.83 2.00
C ARG A 341 -6.58 11.62 2.18
N LEU A 342 -5.90 12.56 2.84
CA LEU A 342 -4.47 12.44 3.22
C LEU A 342 -4.16 11.22 4.10
N ASP A 343 -5.15 10.73 4.87
CA ASP A 343 -5.03 9.52 5.69
C ASP A 343 -4.65 8.28 4.86
N GLU A 344 -5.10 8.23 3.61
CA GLU A 344 -4.86 7.12 2.68
C GLU A 344 -3.40 7.06 2.27
N LEU A 345 -2.82 8.22 1.94
CA LEU A 345 -1.42 8.39 1.62
C LEU A 345 -0.54 7.97 2.80
N TYR A 346 -0.88 8.42 4.01
CA TYR A 346 -0.17 8.03 5.22
C TYR A 346 -0.14 6.51 5.38
N SER A 347 -1.27 5.84 5.14
CA SER A 347 -1.35 4.38 5.23
C SER A 347 -0.42 3.67 4.24
N VAL A 348 -0.33 4.15 2.99
CA VAL A 348 0.56 3.59 1.96
C VAL A 348 2.03 3.82 2.32
N PHE A 349 2.37 5.03 2.78
CA PHE A 349 3.74 5.36 3.16
C PHE A 349 4.22 4.56 4.38
N GLN A 350 3.33 4.14 5.28
CA GLN A 350 3.72 3.20 6.34
C GLN A 350 4.24 1.85 5.81
N PHE A 351 3.87 1.44 4.59
CA PHE A 351 4.42 0.24 3.94
C PHE A 351 5.71 0.55 3.15
N LEU A 352 5.75 1.69 2.46
CA LEU A 352 6.94 2.11 1.70
C LEU A 352 8.07 2.51 2.64
N ASP A 353 7.86 3.49 3.49
CA ASP A 353 8.83 3.93 4.48
C ASP A 353 8.11 4.70 5.61
N PRO A 354 7.95 4.08 6.79
CA PRO A 354 7.24 4.71 7.90
C PRO A 354 7.99 5.91 8.49
N THR A 355 9.29 6.08 8.20
CA THR A 355 10.09 7.19 8.74
C THR A 355 9.82 8.52 8.03
N VAL A 356 9.42 8.49 6.74
CA VAL A 356 9.19 9.67 5.89
C VAL A 356 8.12 10.61 6.44
N LEU A 357 7.01 10.03 6.94
CA LEU A 357 5.86 10.80 7.43
C LEU A 357 5.81 10.87 8.96
N GLY A 358 6.71 10.16 9.65
CA GLY A 358 6.77 10.12 11.11
C GLY A 358 5.48 9.56 11.74
N PRO A 359 5.20 9.92 13.01
CA PRO A 359 4.07 9.36 13.73
C PRO A 359 2.77 10.09 13.37
N LEU A 360 1.66 9.36 13.42
CA LEU A 360 0.35 9.84 12.97
C LEU A 360 -0.09 11.14 13.66
N TRP A 361 0.21 11.31 14.95
CA TRP A 361 -0.18 12.52 15.68
C TRP A 361 0.53 13.77 15.13
N ARG A 362 1.82 13.64 14.79
CA ARG A 362 2.64 14.72 14.24
C ARG A 362 2.25 15.01 12.79
N PHE A 363 2.02 13.95 12.02
CA PHE A 363 1.46 14.05 10.67
C PHE A 363 0.12 14.81 10.69
N ASN A 364 -0.79 14.43 11.58
CA ASN A 364 -2.09 15.09 11.73
C ASN A 364 -1.95 16.56 12.10
N GLN A 365 -1.13 16.88 13.11
CA GLN A 365 -0.90 18.26 13.53
C GLN A 365 -0.30 19.13 12.41
N ARG A 366 0.60 18.55 11.60
CA ARG A 366 1.34 19.27 10.56
C ARG A 366 0.54 19.46 9.27
N TYR A 367 -0.31 18.51 8.89
CA TYR A 367 -1.00 18.53 7.58
C TYR A 367 -2.52 18.67 7.66
N PHE A 368 -3.16 18.42 8.80
CA PHE A 368 -4.60 18.59 8.94
C PHE A 368 -4.94 19.93 9.59
N GLN A 369 -6.02 20.53 9.10
CA GLN A 369 -6.75 21.58 9.80
C GLN A 369 -7.95 20.93 10.48
N VAL A 370 -7.97 20.99 11.82
CA VAL A 370 -9.02 20.33 12.62
C VAL A 370 -9.72 21.32 13.54
N GLU A 371 -11.02 21.15 13.71
CA GLU A 371 -11.84 21.84 14.69
C GLU A 371 -12.26 20.85 15.78
N ARG A 372 -12.11 21.24 17.05
CA ARG A 372 -12.53 20.43 18.19
C ARG A 372 -14.03 20.58 18.40
N ARG A 373 -14.77 19.48 18.32
CA ARG A 373 -16.20 19.45 18.64
C ARG A 373 -16.41 19.46 20.17
N PRO A 374 -17.56 19.95 20.66
CA PRO A 374 -17.93 19.86 22.07
C PRO A 374 -17.90 18.43 22.62
N SER A 375 -18.16 17.43 21.78
CA SER A 375 -18.07 16.00 22.10
C SER A 375 -16.64 15.47 22.31
N GLY A 376 -15.61 16.32 22.23
CA GLY A 376 -14.19 15.94 22.34
C GLY A 376 -13.60 15.29 21.07
N THR A 377 -14.37 15.17 19.99
CA THR A 377 -13.91 14.62 18.70
C THR A 377 -13.44 15.74 17.77
N TYR A 378 -12.56 15.42 16.82
CA TYR A 378 -12.04 16.38 15.85
C TYR A 378 -12.80 16.28 14.52
N LYS A 379 -13.15 17.43 13.93
CA LYS A 379 -13.67 17.54 12.56
C LYS A 379 -12.53 18.05 11.66
N VAL A 380 -12.25 17.33 10.57
CA VAL A 380 -11.31 17.82 9.55
C VAL A 380 -12.01 18.92 8.75
N LEU A 381 -11.43 20.12 8.74
CA LEU A 381 -11.89 21.27 7.97
C LEU A 381 -11.16 21.38 6.62
N GLY A 382 -9.91 20.94 6.56
CA GLY A 382 -9.07 21.04 5.38
C GLY A 382 -7.66 20.53 5.63
N TYR A 383 -6.76 20.87 4.72
CA TYR A 383 -5.36 20.46 4.76
C TYR A 383 -4.42 21.69 4.67
N LYS A 384 -3.22 21.57 5.23
CA LYS A 384 -2.17 22.61 5.20
C LYS A 384 -0.81 21.99 4.88
N ASN A 385 0.18 22.81 4.51
CA ASN A 385 1.56 22.39 4.24
C ASN A 385 1.68 21.30 3.16
N LEU A 386 0.83 21.35 2.12
CA LEU A 386 0.78 20.31 1.08
C LEU A 386 2.03 20.29 0.20
N ASP A 387 2.67 21.43 -0.06
CA ASP A 387 3.88 21.48 -0.89
C ASP A 387 5.08 20.85 -0.18
N GLU A 388 5.19 21.06 1.14
CA GLU A 388 6.16 20.35 1.97
C GLU A 388 5.94 18.83 1.90
N LEU A 389 4.68 18.39 2.03
CA LEU A 389 4.34 16.98 1.92
C LEU A 389 4.73 16.41 0.54
N ARG A 390 4.45 17.14 -0.54
CA ARG A 390 4.82 16.76 -1.90
C ARG A 390 6.34 16.61 -2.05
N GLN A 391 7.12 17.55 -1.52
CA GLN A 391 8.59 17.47 -1.56
C GLN A 391 9.13 16.24 -0.82
N ARG A 392 8.57 15.93 0.37
CA ARG A 392 8.97 14.76 1.16
C ARG A 392 8.70 13.44 0.44
N ILE A 393 7.57 13.32 -0.27
CA ILE A 393 7.18 12.08 -0.93
C ILE A 393 7.72 11.93 -2.36
N ARG A 394 8.16 13.04 -2.98
CA ARG A 394 8.61 13.08 -4.39
C ARG A 394 9.61 11.99 -4.76
N PRO A 395 10.64 11.64 -3.94
CA PRO A 395 11.57 10.57 -4.29
C PRO A 395 10.92 9.19 -4.43
N TYR A 396 9.78 8.97 -3.78
CA TYR A 396 9.09 7.69 -3.75
C TYR A 396 8.02 7.59 -4.84
N VAL A 397 7.46 8.70 -5.33
CA VAL A 397 6.26 8.71 -6.18
C VAL A 397 6.58 9.18 -7.59
N LEU A 398 6.26 8.35 -8.57
CA LEU A 398 6.14 8.75 -9.98
C LEU A 398 4.66 8.74 -10.36
N ARG A 399 4.17 9.87 -10.86
CA ARG A 399 2.79 10.04 -11.32
C ARG A 399 2.80 10.76 -12.66
N ARG A 400 2.13 10.17 -13.64
CA ARG A 400 1.86 10.79 -14.94
C ARG A 400 0.41 10.60 -15.35
N VAL A 401 -0.15 11.58 -16.04
CA VAL A 401 -1.52 11.48 -16.60
C VAL A 401 -1.48 11.05 -18.05
N ARG A 402 -2.55 10.42 -18.56
CA ARG A 402 -2.58 9.97 -19.96
C ARG A 402 -2.24 11.07 -20.97
N ALA A 403 -2.74 12.29 -20.73
CA ALA A 403 -2.52 13.44 -21.59
C ALA A 403 -1.06 13.94 -21.65
N GLU A 404 -0.24 13.60 -20.66
CA GLU A 404 1.19 13.96 -20.64
C GLU A 404 2.05 12.98 -21.46
N VAL A 405 1.49 11.82 -21.85
CA VAL A 405 2.27 10.64 -22.20
C VAL A 405 1.84 9.97 -23.49
N LEU A 406 0.58 10.11 -23.87
CA LEU A 406 0.02 9.53 -25.08
C LEU A 406 -0.51 10.67 -25.95
N ASP A 407 0.30 11.11 -26.91
CA ASP A 407 -0.11 12.04 -27.97
C ASP A 407 -1.12 11.38 -28.95
N ASP A 408 -1.15 10.04 -28.99
CA ASP A 408 -1.86 9.24 -30.00
C ASP A 408 -3.18 8.60 -29.52
N LEU A 409 -3.67 8.92 -28.31
CA LEU A 409 -5.00 8.47 -27.92
C LEU A 409 -6.05 9.34 -28.62
N PRO A 410 -7.01 8.76 -29.38
CA PRO A 410 -8.13 9.52 -29.89
C PRO A 410 -8.86 10.18 -28.71
N GLU A 411 -9.34 11.40 -28.92
CA GLU A 411 -10.02 12.17 -27.87
C GLU A 411 -11.15 11.34 -27.25
N ARG A 412 -11.25 11.37 -25.92
CA ARG A 412 -12.41 10.77 -25.24
C ARG A 412 -13.62 11.64 -25.54
N VAL A 413 -14.54 11.11 -26.35
CA VAL A 413 -15.83 11.73 -26.59
C VAL A 413 -16.81 11.27 -25.52
N ASP A 414 -17.26 12.20 -24.67
CA ASP A 414 -18.28 11.96 -23.66
C ASP A 414 -19.66 12.43 -24.18
N SER A 415 -20.50 11.48 -24.58
CA SER A 415 -21.86 11.76 -25.06
C SER A 415 -22.91 11.44 -23.99
N ASN A 416 -23.69 12.44 -23.60
CA ASN A 416 -24.77 12.29 -22.61
C ASN A 416 -26.13 12.22 -23.32
N PHE A 417 -26.80 11.08 -23.22
CA PHE A 417 -28.14 10.87 -23.76
C PHE A 417 -29.20 11.09 -22.69
N PHE A 418 -29.98 12.16 -22.85
CA PHE A 418 -31.09 12.48 -21.95
C PHE A 418 -32.35 11.77 -22.43
N VAL A 419 -32.84 10.83 -21.63
CA VAL A 419 -33.99 9.99 -21.96
C VAL A 419 -35.14 10.32 -21.03
N GLU A 420 -36.27 10.74 -21.62
CA GLU A 420 -37.48 11.06 -20.87
C GLU A 420 -38.09 9.83 -20.20
N MET A 421 -38.53 9.99 -18.95
CA MET A 421 -39.25 8.94 -18.26
C MET A 421 -40.65 8.80 -18.81
N THR A 422 -41.11 7.56 -18.90
CA THR A 422 -42.49 7.25 -19.29
C THR A 422 -43.47 7.59 -18.16
N ASP A 423 -44.74 7.88 -18.49
CA ASP A 423 -45.76 8.18 -17.48
C ASP A 423 -45.87 7.11 -16.37
N PRO A 424 -45.81 5.80 -16.67
CA PRO A 424 -45.78 4.77 -15.62
C PRO A 424 -44.57 4.87 -14.70
N GLN A 425 -43.40 5.29 -15.23
CA GLN A 425 -42.22 5.55 -14.39
C GLN A 425 -42.40 6.79 -13.53
N TRP A 426 -42.93 7.89 -14.08
CA TRP A 426 -43.22 9.10 -13.31
C TRP A 426 -44.18 8.83 -12.14
N ARG A 427 -45.28 8.13 -12.40
CA ARG A 427 -46.26 7.76 -11.35
C ARG A 427 -45.61 6.98 -10.21
N ALA A 428 -44.85 5.92 -10.54
CA ALA A 428 -44.15 5.14 -9.53
C ALA A 428 -43.04 5.95 -8.82
N TYR A 429 -42.37 6.86 -9.54
CA TYR A 429 -41.31 7.69 -8.98
C TYR A 429 -41.85 8.70 -7.97
N ASP A 430 -42.98 9.33 -8.25
CA ASP A 430 -43.55 10.39 -7.41
C ASP A 430 -43.99 9.89 -6.03
N GLU A 431 -44.42 8.63 -5.91
CA GLU A 431 -44.69 7.99 -4.61
C GLU A 431 -43.46 8.02 -3.68
N PHE A 432 -42.28 7.70 -4.23
CA PHE A 432 -41.03 7.73 -3.48
C PHE A 432 -40.49 9.15 -3.33
N ARG A 433 -40.70 10.02 -4.33
CA ARG A 433 -40.31 11.44 -4.27
C ARG A 433 -40.95 12.15 -3.08
N ALA A 434 -42.25 11.93 -2.85
CA ALA A 434 -42.95 12.47 -1.70
C ALA A 434 -42.34 11.98 -0.37
N THR A 435 -41.97 10.70 -0.30
CA THR A 435 -41.29 10.11 0.86
C THR A 435 -39.92 10.76 1.10
N VAL A 436 -39.11 10.94 0.06
CA VAL A 436 -37.80 11.60 0.15
C VAL A 436 -37.95 13.06 0.58
N ALA A 437 -38.89 13.80 -0.02
CA ALA A 437 -39.15 15.21 0.35
C ALA A 437 -39.50 15.36 1.84
N ARG A 438 -40.35 14.46 2.37
CA ARG A 438 -40.68 14.41 3.79
C ARG A 438 -39.45 14.14 4.66
N MET A 439 -38.62 13.16 4.31
CA MET A 439 -37.39 12.84 5.06
C MET A 439 -36.38 14.00 5.03
N LEU A 440 -36.23 14.69 3.89
CA LEU A 440 -35.37 15.86 3.77
C LEU A 440 -35.86 17.04 4.63
N SER A 441 -37.18 17.25 4.70
CA SER A 441 -37.77 18.26 5.58
C SER A 441 -37.45 17.99 7.05
N ILE A 442 -37.53 16.73 7.49
CA ILE A 442 -37.12 16.32 8.85
C ILE A 442 -35.62 16.55 9.05
N ALA A 443 -34.78 16.12 8.10
CA ALA A 443 -33.32 16.23 8.16
C ALA A 443 -32.82 17.68 8.29
N ARG A 444 -33.55 18.65 7.71
CA ARG A 444 -33.26 20.08 7.86
C ARG A 444 -33.49 20.61 9.28
N ARG A 445 -34.39 19.98 10.04
CA ARG A 445 -34.75 20.39 11.41
C ARG A 445 -33.94 19.64 12.47
N ARG A 446 -33.68 18.36 12.25
CA ARG A 446 -32.88 17.52 13.16
C ARG A 446 -32.18 16.37 12.42
N PRO A 447 -31.13 15.77 13.00
CA PRO A 447 -30.58 14.53 12.49
C PRO A 447 -31.64 13.42 12.36
N LEU A 448 -31.58 12.65 11.28
CA LEU A 448 -32.45 11.50 11.05
C LEU A 448 -32.13 10.37 12.04
N THR A 449 -33.17 9.68 12.50
CA THR A 449 -32.98 8.42 13.23
C THR A 449 -32.44 7.34 12.27
N PRO A 450 -31.83 6.26 12.79
CA PRO A 450 -31.37 5.16 11.95
C PRO A 450 -32.46 4.58 11.03
N GLN A 451 -33.70 4.49 11.52
CA GLN A 451 -34.84 3.99 10.75
C GLN A 451 -35.27 4.98 9.65
N GLU A 452 -35.35 6.28 9.94
CA GLU A 452 -35.65 7.31 8.95
C GLU A 452 -34.57 7.38 7.85
N HIS A 453 -33.31 7.23 8.25
CA HIS A 453 -32.20 7.16 7.31
C HIS A 453 -32.30 5.93 6.39
N GLN A 454 -32.68 4.77 6.94
CA GLN A 454 -32.93 3.57 6.14
C GLN A 454 -34.09 3.76 5.15
N ILE A 455 -35.18 4.42 5.56
CA ILE A 455 -36.32 4.75 4.69
C ILE A 455 -35.89 5.68 3.55
N LEU A 456 -35.14 6.74 3.87
CA LEU A 456 -34.61 7.68 2.88
C LEU A 456 -33.75 6.95 1.84
N LEU A 457 -32.78 6.15 2.29
CA LEU A 457 -31.91 5.38 1.39
C LEU A 457 -32.70 4.37 0.56
N GLY A 458 -33.67 3.68 1.17
CA GLY A 458 -34.55 2.75 0.46
C GLY A 458 -35.36 3.43 -0.64
N ALA A 459 -35.95 4.59 -0.37
CA ALA A 459 -36.71 5.36 -1.35
C ALA A 459 -35.82 5.84 -2.51
N LEU A 460 -34.62 6.35 -2.21
CA LEU A 460 -33.65 6.76 -3.24
C LEU A 460 -33.24 5.58 -4.13
N VAL A 461 -33.01 4.38 -3.56
CA VAL A 461 -32.72 3.18 -4.35
C VAL A 461 -33.90 2.83 -5.26
N LYS A 462 -35.14 2.88 -4.76
CA LYS A 462 -36.35 2.60 -5.57
C LYS A 462 -36.50 3.60 -6.72
N MET A 463 -36.29 4.89 -6.47
CA MET A 463 -36.30 5.94 -7.50
C MET A 463 -35.27 5.65 -8.59
N ARG A 464 -34.03 5.28 -8.21
CA ARG A 464 -32.98 4.93 -9.17
C ARG A 464 -33.32 3.70 -10.01
N LEU A 465 -33.95 2.67 -9.42
CA LEU A 465 -34.42 1.50 -10.15
C LEU A 465 -35.49 1.88 -11.19
N ILE A 466 -36.46 2.69 -10.79
CA ILE A 466 -37.56 3.16 -11.66
C ILE A 466 -37.01 3.95 -12.84
N CYS A 467 -36.07 4.87 -12.60
CA CYS A 467 -35.42 5.66 -13.67
C CYS A 467 -34.68 4.80 -14.70
N ASN A 468 -34.23 3.59 -14.33
CA ASN A 468 -33.58 2.69 -15.28
C ASN A 468 -34.58 1.87 -16.09
N ALA A 469 -35.46 1.17 -15.39
CA ALA A 469 -36.57 0.44 -16.00
C ALA A 469 -37.61 0.11 -14.93
N LEU A 470 -38.89 0.34 -15.22
CA LEU A 470 -39.97 0.06 -14.26
C LEU A 470 -40.00 -1.41 -13.82
N ALA A 471 -39.59 -2.33 -14.70
CA ALA A 471 -39.48 -3.76 -14.44
C ALA A 471 -38.51 -4.13 -13.28
N LEU A 472 -37.55 -3.27 -12.98
CA LEU A 472 -36.65 -3.45 -11.85
C LEU A 472 -37.36 -3.22 -10.51
N HIS A 473 -38.33 -2.31 -10.51
CA HIS A 473 -39.21 -2.03 -9.38
C HIS A 473 -40.38 -3.02 -9.29
N ASN A 474 -41.08 -3.24 -10.40
CA ASN A 474 -42.21 -4.16 -10.52
C ASN A 474 -41.86 -5.34 -11.46
N PRO A 475 -41.46 -6.51 -10.92
CA PRO A 475 -41.06 -7.66 -11.75
C PRO A 475 -42.23 -8.34 -12.49
N ASN A 476 -43.47 -8.07 -12.07
CA ASN A 476 -44.66 -8.76 -12.58
C ASN A 476 -45.18 -8.21 -13.91
N LEU A 477 -44.52 -7.17 -14.45
CA LEU A 477 -44.86 -6.62 -15.77
C LEU A 477 -44.67 -7.67 -16.87
N SER A 478 -45.61 -7.70 -17.82
CA SER A 478 -45.50 -8.54 -19.00
C SER A 478 -44.28 -8.14 -19.86
N PRO A 479 -43.72 -9.06 -20.69
CA PRO A 479 -42.58 -8.73 -21.56
C PRO A 479 -42.79 -7.47 -22.42
N ARG A 480 -44.00 -7.27 -22.94
CA ARG A 480 -44.35 -6.08 -23.74
C ARG A 480 -44.31 -4.79 -22.91
N GLU A 481 -44.83 -4.84 -21.68
CA GLU A 481 -44.81 -3.69 -20.77
C GLU A 481 -43.40 -3.35 -20.29
N ARG A 482 -42.56 -4.36 -20.03
CA ARG A 482 -41.16 -4.17 -19.65
C ARG A 482 -40.42 -3.32 -20.68
N MET A 483 -40.59 -3.63 -21.97
CA MET A 483 -39.96 -2.86 -23.06
C MET A 483 -40.57 -1.46 -23.21
N ARG A 484 -41.89 -1.31 -23.05
CA ARG A 484 -42.57 -0.02 -23.14
C ARG A 484 -42.22 0.93 -22.00
N THR A 485 -41.86 0.41 -20.83
CA THR A 485 -41.59 1.18 -19.60
C THR A 485 -40.11 1.24 -19.23
N ALA A 486 -39.24 1.03 -20.23
CA ALA A 486 -37.79 1.09 -20.09
C ALA A 486 -37.19 1.92 -21.23
N PRO A 487 -37.38 3.25 -21.21
CA PRO A 487 -36.97 4.12 -22.32
C PRO A 487 -35.44 4.11 -22.50
N LYS A 488 -34.66 3.91 -21.43
CA LYS A 488 -33.19 3.73 -21.53
C LYS A 488 -32.78 2.46 -22.28
N LEU A 489 -33.56 1.38 -22.21
CA LEU A 489 -33.27 0.18 -23.00
C LEU A 489 -33.56 0.39 -24.48
N ARG A 490 -34.57 1.22 -24.79
CA ARG A 490 -34.85 1.63 -26.16
C ARG A 490 -33.73 2.50 -26.71
N GLU A 491 -33.27 3.48 -25.94
CA GLU A 491 -32.15 4.31 -26.36
C GLU A 491 -30.86 3.49 -26.51
N LEU A 492 -30.58 2.59 -25.57
CA LEU A 492 -29.46 1.66 -25.68
C LEU A 492 -29.57 0.80 -26.95
N GLN A 493 -30.77 0.37 -27.34
CA GLN A 493 -30.98 -0.38 -28.57
C GLN A 493 -30.55 0.45 -29.78
N ASN A 494 -30.95 1.72 -29.86
CA ASN A 494 -30.59 2.61 -30.98
C ASN A 494 -29.07 2.79 -31.04
N ILE A 495 -28.44 3.08 -29.89
CA ILE A 495 -26.98 3.26 -29.79
C ILE A 495 -26.24 1.99 -30.23
N LEU A 496 -26.68 0.80 -29.81
CA LEU A 496 -26.04 -0.45 -30.19
C LEU A 496 -26.25 -0.80 -31.67
N ASP A 497 -27.41 -0.44 -32.24
CA ASP A 497 -27.69 -0.64 -33.66
C ASP A 497 -26.78 0.24 -34.54
N GLU A 498 -26.65 1.51 -34.17
CA GLU A 498 -25.80 2.49 -34.87
C GLU A 498 -24.30 2.16 -34.69
N GLU A 499 -23.84 2.02 -33.45
CA GLU A 499 -22.40 1.94 -33.16
C GLU A 499 -21.81 0.53 -33.31
N VAL A 500 -22.59 -0.53 -33.03
CA VAL A 500 -22.05 -1.89 -32.91
C VAL A 500 -22.50 -2.78 -34.07
N ALA A 501 -23.79 -2.76 -34.41
CA ALA A 501 -24.32 -3.56 -35.50
C ALA A 501 -23.85 -3.01 -36.85
N SER A 502 -23.97 -1.68 -37.06
CA SER A 502 -23.66 -1.02 -38.33
C SER A 502 -22.17 -0.72 -38.52
N ASN A 503 -21.47 -0.25 -37.48
CA ASN A 503 -20.07 0.19 -37.58
C ASN A 503 -19.04 -0.88 -37.14
N SER A 504 -19.48 -2.10 -36.83
CA SER A 504 -18.61 -3.22 -36.38
C SER A 504 -17.73 -2.91 -35.15
N HIS A 505 -18.06 -1.89 -34.35
CA HIS A 505 -17.38 -1.64 -33.08
C HIS A 505 -17.75 -2.69 -32.02
N LYS A 506 -17.01 -2.72 -30.90
CA LYS A 506 -17.37 -3.47 -29.70
C LYS A 506 -17.82 -2.51 -28.61
N ALA A 507 -18.84 -2.90 -27.85
CA ALA A 507 -19.39 -2.09 -26.75
C ALA A 507 -19.23 -2.78 -25.39
N ILE A 508 -18.99 -1.97 -24.36
CA ILE A 508 -19.01 -2.40 -22.96
C ILE A 508 -20.15 -1.67 -22.25
N VAL A 509 -21.10 -2.42 -21.70
CA VAL A 509 -22.28 -1.88 -21.01
C VAL A 509 -22.18 -2.18 -19.53
N PHE A 510 -22.08 -1.12 -18.73
CA PHE A 510 -22.02 -1.21 -17.27
C PHE A 510 -23.39 -0.93 -16.64
N SER A 511 -23.72 -1.69 -15.59
CA SER A 511 -24.87 -1.39 -14.74
C SER A 511 -24.61 -1.74 -13.28
N GLN A 512 -25.13 -0.93 -12.36
CA GLN A 512 -25.09 -1.26 -10.94
C GLN A 512 -26.01 -2.43 -10.56
N TRP A 513 -26.98 -2.77 -11.40
CA TRP A 513 -27.96 -3.83 -11.13
C TRP A 513 -27.84 -4.95 -12.15
N ALA A 514 -27.50 -6.16 -11.71
CA ALA A 514 -27.44 -7.35 -12.58
C ALA A 514 -28.77 -7.59 -13.32
N ARG A 515 -29.90 -7.35 -12.66
CA ARG A 515 -31.24 -7.44 -13.27
C ARG A 515 -31.43 -6.47 -14.45
N MET A 516 -30.72 -5.34 -14.49
CA MET A 516 -30.77 -4.44 -15.64
C MET A 516 -30.03 -5.04 -16.84
N LEU A 517 -28.91 -5.74 -16.59
CA LEU A 517 -28.19 -6.48 -17.64
C LEU A 517 -29.04 -7.63 -18.18
N ASP A 518 -29.81 -8.31 -17.33
CA ASP A 518 -30.76 -9.34 -17.79
C ASP A 518 -31.84 -8.74 -18.72
N LEU A 519 -32.24 -7.49 -18.49
CA LEU A 519 -33.18 -6.79 -19.39
C LEU A 519 -32.52 -6.33 -20.70
N THR A 520 -31.19 -6.25 -20.78
CA THR A 520 -30.48 -5.93 -22.02
C THR A 520 -30.34 -7.14 -22.95
N GLU A 521 -30.36 -8.38 -22.43
CA GLU A 521 -30.17 -9.60 -23.25
C GLU A 521 -31.17 -9.72 -24.41
N PRO A 522 -32.50 -9.51 -24.23
CA PRO A 522 -33.46 -9.54 -25.34
C PRO A 522 -33.28 -8.40 -26.35
N VAL A 523 -32.57 -7.33 -25.99
CA VAL A 523 -32.20 -6.26 -26.93
C VAL A 523 -31.08 -6.76 -27.84
N LEU A 524 -30.06 -7.40 -27.25
CA LEU A 524 -28.92 -7.95 -27.99
C LEU A 524 -29.33 -9.08 -28.94
N GLU A 525 -30.24 -9.96 -28.49
CA GLU A 525 -30.79 -11.03 -29.33
C GLU A 525 -31.52 -10.48 -30.57
N ARG A 526 -32.30 -9.41 -30.41
CA ARG A 526 -33.02 -8.76 -31.53
C ARG A 526 -32.07 -8.10 -32.53
N LEU A 527 -30.93 -7.60 -32.06
CA LEU A 527 -29.88 -7.02 -32.91
C LEU A 527 -28.89 -8.07 -33.45
N GLY A 528 -29.06 -9.35 -33.08
CA GLY A 528 -28.13 -10.42 -33.49
C GLY A 528 -26.72 -10.28 -32.92
N LEU A 529 -26.55 -9.57 -31.79
CA LEU A 529 -25.25 -9.26 -31.20
C LEU A 529 -24.84 -10.33 -30.18
N GLY A 530 -23.72 -11.01 -30.42
CA GLY A 530 -23.15 -11.92 -29.44
C GLY A 530 -22.58 -11.18 -28.23
N ALA A 531 -22.82 -11.70 -27.03
CA ALA A 531 -22.43 -11.04 -25.80
C ALA A 531 -21.88 -11.98 -24.73
N VAL A 532 -21.11 -11.41 -23.80
CA VAL A 532 -20.71 -12.06 -22.55
C VAL A 532 -21.19 -11.23 -21.36
N LYS A 533 -21.49 -11.90 -20.25
CA LYS A 533 -21.99 -11.28 -19.03
C LYS A 533 -21.09 -11.61 -17.84
N LEU A 534 -20.49 -10.59 -17.24
CA LEU A 534 -19.62 -10.70 -16.07
C LEU A 534 -20.25 -10.01 -14.85
N THR A 535 -20.76 -10.82 -13.92
CA THR A 535 -21.36 -10.34 -12.67
C THR A 535 -20.70 -10.97 -11.47
N GLY A 536 -20.99 -10.44 -10.27
CA GLY A 536 -20.52 -11.03 -9.01
C GLY A 536 -20.90 -12.51 -8.82
N ALA A 537 -21.95 -12.99 -9.49
CA ALA A 537 -22.37 -14.39 -9.45
C ALA A 537 -21.47 -15.33 -10.27
N VAL A 538 -20.67 -14.80 -11.20
CA VAL A 538 -19.78 -15.61 -12.04
C VAL A 538 -18.59 -16.11 -11.21
N PRO A 539 -18.40 -17.44 -11.10
CA PRO A 539 -17.25 -18.01 -10.38
C PRO A 539 -15.92 -17.52 -10.95
N THR A 540 -14.95 -17.20 -10.09
CA THR A 540 -13.64 -16.64 -10.48
C THR A 540 -12.95 -17.42 -11.61
N ARG A 541 -13.01 -18.75 -11.57
CA ARG A 541 -12.42 -19.64 -12.59
C ARG A 541 -12.98 -19.44 -14.00
N LYS A 542 -14.24 -19.01 -14.13
CA LYS A 542 -14.90 -18.78 -15.44
C LYS A 542 -14.70 -17.36 -15.98
N ARG A 543 -14.30 -16.40 -15.13
CA ARG A 543 -14.18 -14.98 -15.51
C ARG A 543 -13.14 -14.77 -16.62
N GLY A 544 -11.99 -15.44 -16.55
CA GLY A 544 -10.92 -15.33 -17.54
C GLY A 544 -11.37 -15.73 -18.95
N ALA A 545 -12.13 -16.81 -19.07
CA ALA A 545 -12.64 -17.32 -20.35
C ALA A 545 -13.66 -16.36 -21.01
N LEU A 546 -14.50 -15.70 -20.20
CA LEU A 546 -15.46 -14.71 -20.72
C LEU A 546 -14.75 -13.48 -21.30
N ILE A 547 -13.73 -12.98 -20.58
CA ILE A 547 -12.91 -11.86 -21.05
C ILE A 547 -12.21 -12.24 -22.34
N GLN A 548 -11.60 -13.43 -22.39
CA GLN A 548 -10.90 -13.91 -23.57
C GLN A 548 -11.83 -14.03 -24.78
N ARG A 549 -13.03 -14.61 -24.60
CA ARG A 549 -14.04 -14.69 -25.65
C ARG A 549 -14.39 -13.30 -26.20
N PHE A 550 -14.58 -12.30 -25.35
CA PHE A 550 -14.88 -10.95 -25.84
C PHE A 550 -13.75 -10.33 -26.66
N PHE A 551 -12.48 -10.63 -26.36
CA PHE A 551 -11.37 -10.11 -27.17
C PHE A 551 -11.19 -10.90 -28.47
N GLU A 552 -11.25 -12.23 -28.41
CA GLU A 552 -10.87 -13.12 -29.53
C GLU A 552 -12.01 -13.47 -30.48
N ASP A 553 -13.26 -13.54 -30.01
CA ASP A 553 -14.42 -13.89 -30.84
C ASP A 553 -14.94 -12.63 -31.56
N PRO A 554 -14.89 -12.58 -32.91
CA PRO A 554 -15.43 -11.45 -33.68
C PRO A 554 -16.96 -11.31 -33.57
N ASN A 555 -17.65 -12.42 -33.28
CA ASN A 555 -19.11 -12.43 -33.11
C ASN A 555 -19.53 -11.99 -31.70
N CYS A 556 -18.61 -11.97 -30.74
CA CYS A 556 -18.84 -11.41 -29.42
C CYS A 556 -18.52 -9.92 -29.41
N ARG A 557 -19.56 -9.09 -29.59
CA ARG A 557 -19.42 -7.64 -29.75
C ARG A 557 -19.84 -6.83 -28.53
N VAL A 558 -20.56 -7.43 -27.57
CA VAL A 558 -21.03 -6.71 -26.36
C VAL A 558 -20.54 -7.38 -25.07
N PHE A 559 -19.99 -6.58 -24.17
CA PHE A 559 -19.59 -7.00 -22.82
C PHE A 559 -20.50 -6.38 -21.77
N LEU A 560 -21.27 -7.19 -21.05
CA LEU A 560 -22.14 -6.74 -19.96
C LEU A 560 -21.43 -6.90 -18.62
N SER A 561 -21.26 -5.81 -17.85
CA SER A 561 -20.60 -5.87 -16.53
C SER A 561 -21.35 -5.12 -15.43
N THR A 562 -21.07 -5.54 -14.19
CA THR A 562 -21.45 -4.80 -12.96
C THR A 562 -20.19 -4.23 -12.32
N ASP A 563 -20.32 -3.32 -11.34
CA ASP A 563 -19.16 -2.78 -10.58
C ASP A 563 -18.27 -3.86 -9.92
N ALA A 564 -18.72 -5.12 -9.84
CA ALA A 564 -17.97 -6.26 -9.32
C ALA A 564 -17.27 -7.12 -10.40
N GLY A 565 -17.49 -6.81 -11.68
CA GLY A 565 -17.06 -7.59 -12.85
C GLY A 565 -15.84 -7.02 -13.52
#